data_AF-A0A091Q1R7-F1
#
_entry.id   AF-A0A091Q1R7-F1
#
_cell.length_a   1.000
_cell.length_b   1.000
_cell.length_c   1.000
_cell.angle_alpha   90.00
_cell.angle_beta   90.00
_cell.angle_gamma   90.00
#
_symmetry.space_group_name_H-M   'P 1'
#
loop_
_entity.id
_entity.type
_entity.pdbx_description
1 polymer ?
#
loop_
_entity_poly.entity_id
_entity_poly.type
_entity_poly.pdbx_seq_one_letter_code
_entity_poly.pdbx_strand_id
1 'polypeptide(L)'
;RRPCFRVCYICGREFGSQSISIHEPQCLEKWHMENNQLPRHLRRADPRKPELLTAGSCMLTAGNEAAYHSAQAQLLPCGNCDRTFLPDRLIVHRKSCR
;
A
#
# COMPACT_ATOMS: atom_id res chain seq x y z
N ARG A 1 -16.35 -8.94 20.11
CA ARG A 1 -16.35 -8.40 18.73
C ARG A 1 -14.99 -8.69 18.11
N ARG A 2 -14.92 -9.35 16.94
CA ARG A 2 -13.66 -9.41 16.18
C ARG A 2 -13.40 -8.01 15.61
N PRO A 3 -12.20 -7.43 15.80
CA PRO A 3 -11.88 -6.15 15.18
C PRO A 3 -11.96 -6.30 13.66
N CYS A 4 -12.67 -5.40 12.99
CA CYS A 4 -12.68 -5.35 11.53
C CYS A 4 -11.39 -4.65 11.08
N PHE A 5 -10.48 -5.42 10.48
CA PHE A 5 -9.27 -4.89 9.86
C PHE A 5 -9.50 -4.63 8.38
N ARG A 6 -8.97 -3.50 7.91
CA ARG A 6 -8.97 -3.09 6.52
C ARG A 6 -7.53 -2.98 6.04
N VAL A 7 -7.26 -3.40 4.82
CA VAL A 7 -5.93 -3.26 4.20
C VAL A 7 -5.84 -1.90 3.52
N CYS A 8 -4.76 -1.17 3.76
CA CYS A 8 -4.46 0.06 3.01
C CYS A 8 -4.10 -0.28 1.57
N TYR A 9 -4.80 0.30 0.60
CA TYR A 9 -4.59 0.06 -0.83
C TYR A 9 -3.28 0.64 -1.40
N ILE A 10 -2.54 1.39 -0.58
CA ILE A 10 -1.27 2.05 -0.95
C ILE A 10 -0.08 1.25 -0.40
N CYS A 11 -0.13 0.92 0.91
CA CYS A 11 0.99 0.27 1.60
C CYS A 11 0.74 -1.20 1.98
N GLY A 12 -0.46 -1.72 1.76
CA GLY A 12 -0.80 -3.13 2.00
C GLY A 12 -0.81 -3.54 3.47
N ARG A 13 -0.73 -2.60 4.42
CA ARG A 13 -0.78 -2.90 5.87
C ARG A 13 -2.24 -2.93 6.36
N GLU A 14 -2.48 -3.73 7.38
CA GLU A 14 -3.77 -3.85 8.05
C GLU A 14 -3.94 -2.78 9.13
N PHE A 15 -5.08 -2.11 9.11
CA PHE A 15 -5.48 -1.11 10.09
C PHE A 15 -6.88 -1.39 10.58
N GLY A 16 -7.20 -0.95 11.81
CA GLY A 16 -8.57 -0.95 12.28
C GLY A 16 -9.45 -0.08 11.38
N SER A 17 -10.73 -0.44 11.26
CA SER A 17 -11.69 0.30 10.42
C SER A 17 -11.78 1.81 10.70
N GLN A 18 -11.48 2.24 11.93
CA GLN A 18 -11.44 3.65 12.31
C GLN A 18 -10.09 4.31 12.02
N SER A 19 -8.99 3.58 12.21
CA SER A 19 -7.65 4.13 12.00
C SER A 19 -7.26 4.20 10.52
N ILE A 20 -7.83 3.34 9.66
CA ILE A 20 -7.53 3.37 8.23
C ILE A 20 -7.94 4.70 7.56
N SER A 21 -9.06 5.30 7.95
CA SER A 21 -9.53 6.58 7.40
C SER A 21 -8.56 7.73 7.68
N ILE A 22 -7.80 7.64 8.79
CA ILE A 22 -6.77 8.62 9.17
C ILE A 22 -5.44 8.26 8.50
N HIS A 23 -5.16 6.97 8.31
CA HIS A 23 -3.94 6.48 7.70
C HIS A 23 -3.88 6.72 6.18
N GLU A 24 -4.95 6.43 5.44
CA GLU A 24 -5.02 6.56 3.97
C GLU A 24 -4.51 7.92 3.45
N PRO A 25 -4.99 9.08 3.93
CA PRO A 25 -4.53 10.37 3.42
C PRO A 25 -3.05 10.63 3.72
N GLN A 26 -2.59 10.29 4.93
CA GLN A 26 -1.17 10.43 5.30
C GLN A 26 -0.27 9.49 4.49
N CYS A 27 -0.74 8.28 4.21
CA CYS A 27 -0.01 7.32 3.39
C CYS A 27 0.08 7.78 1.93
N LEU A 28 -0.98 8.39 1.40
CA LEU A 28 -1.02 8.95 0.05
C LEU A 28 -0.08 10.15 -0.10
N GLU A 29 -0.08 11.06 0.87
CA GLU A 29 0.85 12.20 0.88
C GLU A 29 2.32 11.74 0.89
N LYS A 30 2.66 10.76 1.75
CA LYS A 30 4.00 10.15 1.75
C LYS A 30 4.35 9.53 0.40
N TRP A 31 3.41 8.80 -0.19
CA TRP A 31 3.59 8.18 -1.50
C TRP A 31 3.85 9.24 -2.58
N HIS A 32 3.10 10.34 -2.63
CA HIS A 32 3.33 11.42 -3.59
C HIS A 32 4.71 12.06 -3.42
N MET A 33 5.15 12.30 -2.18
CA MET A 33 6.47 12.86 -1.91
C MET A 33 7.58 11.92 -2.40
N GLU A 34 7.47 10.62 -2.13
CA GLU A 34 8.42 9.62 -2.63
C GLU A 34 8.38 9.52 -4.16
N ASN A 35 7.19 9.54 -4.76
CA ASN A 35 7.00 9.42 -6.19
C ASN A 35 7.52 10.66 -6.95
N ASN A 36 7.32 11.87 -6.41
CA ASN A 36 7.80 13.10 -7.02
C ASN A 36 9.33 13.23 -6.98
N GLN A 37 9.98 12.64 -5.96
CA GLN A 37 11.44 12.55 -5.87
C GLN A 37 12.04 11.59 -6.90
N LEU A 38 11.24 10.69 -7.49
CA LEU A 38 11.71 9.82 -8.56
C LEU A 38 11.83 10.60 -9.89
N PRO A 39 12.83 10.27 -10.74
CA PRO A 39 12.91 10.75 -12.10
C PRO A 39 11.59 10.53 -12.85
N ARG A 40 11.21 11.43 -13.76
CA ARG A 40 9.91 11.38 -14.48
C ARG A 40 9.59 10.01 -15.09
N HIS A 41 10.61 9.28 -15.55
CA HIS A 41 10.46 7.96 -16.16
C HIS A 41 10.29 6.81 -15.14
N LEU A 42 10.58 7.04 -13.86
CA LEU A 42 10.39 6.09 -12.75
C LEU A 42 9.19 6.45 -11.86
N ARG A 43 8.49 7.55 -12.16
CA ARG A 43 7.28 7.94 -11.45
C ARG A 43 6.19 6.92 -11.72
N ARG A 44 5.60 6.43 -10.64
CA ARG A 44 4.46 5.51 -10.63
C ARG A 44 3.15 6.29 -10.80
N ALA A 45 2.15 5.59 -11.32
CA ALA A 45 0.79 6.10 -11.38
C ALA A 45 0.17 6.13 -9.99
N ASP A 46 -0.67 7.14 -9.77
CA ASP A 46 -1.38 7.33 -8.51
C ASP A 46 -2.17 6.08 -8.09
N PRO A 47 -2.03 5.63 -6.83
CA PRO A 47 -2.76 4.49 -6.34
C PRO A 47 -4.25 4.84 -6.35
N ARG A 48 -5.04 4.10 -7.13
CA ARG A 48 -6.48 4.32 -7.23
C ARG A 48 -7.16 3.66 -6.05
N LYS A 49 -7.88 4.46 -5.26
CA LYS A 49 -8.72 3.93 -4.19
C LYS A 49 -9.78 3.00 -4.82
N PRO A 50 -9.82 1.70 -4.44
CA PRO A 50 -10.90 0.83 -4.88
C PRO A 50 -12.21 1.41 -4.36
N GLU A 51 -13.20 1.57 -5.24
CA GLU A 51 -14.54 1.99 -4.83
C GLU A 51 -15.16 0.85 -4.00
N LEU A 52 -14.90 0.87 -2.70
CA LEU A 52 -15.47 -0.10 -1.77
C LEU A 52 -16.96 0.18 -1.67
N LEU A 53 -17.76 -0.72 -2.26
CA LEU A 53 -19.20 -0.78 -2.05
C LEU A 53 -19.49 -0.80 -0.54
N THR A 54 -20.05 0.29 -0.06
CA THR A 54 -20.45 0.48 1.33
C THR A 54 -21.63 -0.46 1.64
N ALA A 55 -21.38 -1.62 2.24
CA ALA A 55 -22.46 -2.45 2.77
C ALA A 55 -22.02 -3.30 3.97
N GLY A 56 -21.96 -2.66 5.14
CA GLY A 56 -22.62 -3.15 6.36
C GLY A 56 -22.27 -4.49 7.01
N SER A 57 -21.39 -5.35 6.48
CA SER A 57 -21.17 -6.67 7.10
C SER A 57 -19.71 -7.09 7.19
N CYS A 58 -19.43 -7.82 8.26
CA CYS A 58 -18.13 -8.15 8.84
C CYS A 58 -17.27 -9.16 8.05
N MET A 59 -17.34 -9.17 6.71
CA MET A 59 -16.47 -10.02 5.88
C MET A 59 -15.88 -9.22 4.71
N LEU A 60 -14.89 -8.39 5.03
CA LEU A 60 -14.17 -7.55 4.10
C LEU A 60 -13.05 -8.32 3.36
N THR A 61 -13.27 -9.59 2.99
CA THR A 61 -12.23 -10.36 2.28
C THR A 61 -12.01 -9.79 0.88
N ALA A 62 -13.08 -9.59 0.10
CA ALA A 62 -12.96 -9.06 -1.26
C ALA A 62 -12.40 -7.63 -1.32
N GLY A 63 -12.79 -6.76 -0.38
CA GLY A 63 -12.27 -5.39 -0.31
C GLY A 63 -10.80 -5.34 0.13
N ASN A 64 -10.40 -6.21 1.06
CA ASN A 64 -9.01 -6.33 1.48
C ASN A 64 -8.14 -6.94 0.37
N GLU A 65 -8.64 -7.93 -0.37
CA GLU A 65 -7.94 -8.49 -1.53
C GLU A 65 -7.73 -7.42 -2.62
N ALA A 66 -8.76 -6.64 -2.98
CA ALA A 66 -8.62 -5.56 -3.95
C ALA A 66 -7.62 -4.49 -3.49
N ALA A 67 -7.66 -4.11 -2.21
CA ALA A 67 -6.68 -3.20 -1.62
C ALA A 67 -5.26 -3.81 -1.64
N TYR A 68 -5.13 -5.10 -1.36
CA TYR A 68 -3.86 -5.80 -1.39
C TYR A 68 -3.27 -5.86 -2.81
N HIS A 69 -4.07 -6.14 -3.83
CA HIS A 69 -3.66 -6.09 -5.24
C HIS A 69 -3.22 -4.68 -5.66
N SER A 70 -3.96 -3.64 -5.26
CA SER A 70 -3.56 -2.25 -5.50
C SER A 70 -2.21 -1.94 -4.85
N ALA A 71 -2.00 -2.38 -3.60
CA ALA A 71 -0.75 -2.16 -2.90
C ALA A 71 0.43 -2.92 -3.54
N GLN A 72 0.19 -4.13 -4.06
CA GLN A 72 1.21 -4.89 -4.79
C GLN A 72 1.69 -4.17 -6.04
N ALA A 73 0.79 -3.52 -6.78
CA ALA A 73 1.14 -2.74 -7.97
C ALA A 73 2.08 -1.55 -7.67
N GLN A 74 2.16 -1.14 -6.40
CA GLN A 74 3.02 -0.05 -5.94
C GLN A 74 4.39 -0.52 -5.44
N LEU A 75 4.64 -1.83 -5.37
CA LEU A 75 5.92 -2.39 -4.90
C LEU A 75 7.00 -2.23 -5.97
N LEU A 76 8.23 -2.01 -5.51
CA LEU A 76 9.43 -1.92 -6.33
C LEU A 76 10.28 -3.18 -6.19
N PRO A 77 10.78 -3.77 -7.30
CA PRO A 77 11.71 -4.89 -7.24
C PRO A 77 13.05 -4.44 -6.64
N CYS A 78 13.72 -5.37 -5.96
CA CYS A 78 15.11 -5.20 -5.55
C CYS A 78 16.04 -5.45 -6.75
N GLY A 79 17.13 -4.69 -6.86
CA GLY A 79 18.11 -4.90 -7.93
C GLY A 79 19.03 -6.10 -7.71
N ASN A 80 19.09 -6.61 -6.47
CA ASN A 80 19.96 -7.73 -6.09
C ASN A 80 19.19 -9.06 -5.94
N CYS A 81 17.85 -9.02 -5.84
CA CYS A 81 17.02 -10.21 -5.74
C CYS A 81 15.63 -9.96 -6.34
N ASP A 82 14.91 -11.03 -6.67
CA ASP A 82 13.60 -10.95 -7.33
C ASP A 82 12.43 -10.58 -6.38
N ARG A 83 12.72 -9.97 -5.22
CA ARG A 83 11.69 -9.60 -4.23
C ARG A 83 11.25 -8.15 -4.41
N THR A 84 9.95 -7.90 -4.25
CA THR A 84 9.33 -6.59 -4.36
C THR A 84 8.98 -6.00 -2.99
N PHE A 85 9.29 -4.72 -2.78
CA PHE A 85 9.07 -4.02 -1.51
C PHE A 85 8.56 -2.60 -1.73
N LEU A 86 7.88 -2.03 -0.73
CA LEU A 86 7.65 -0.59 -0.70
C LEU A 86 9.00 0.15 -0.60
N PRO A 87 9.11 1.38 -1.14
CA PRO A 87 10.36 2.14 -1.16
C PRO A 87 11.05 2.21 0.21
N ASP A 88 10.27 2.51 1.25
CA ASP A 88 10.69 2.58 2.65
C ASP A 88 11.36 1.28 3.16
N ARG A 89 10.74 0.13 2.88
CA ARG A 89 11.27 -1.19 3.26
C ARG A 89 12.39 -1.66 2.34
N LEU A 90 12.34 -1.27 1.07
CA LEU A 90 13.37 -1.62 0.08
C LEU A 90 14.72 -1.04 0.49
N ILE A 91 14.77 0.19 1.03
CA ILE A 91 16.00 0.80 1.54
C ILE A 91 16.62 -0.04 2.65
N VAL A 92 15.82 -0.52 3.60
CA VAL A 92 16.29 -1.37 4.70
C VAL A 92 16.75 -2.73 4.16
N HIS A 93 15.97 -3.34 3.27
CA HIS A 93 16.30 -4.62 2.67
C HIS A 93 17.58 -4.58 1.85
N ARG A 94 17.81 -3.54 1.03
CA ARG A 94 19.03 -3.40 0.21
C ARG A 94 20.30 -3.35 1.05
N LYS A 95 20.24 -2.95 2.32
CA LYS A 95 21.41 -2.94 3.22
C LYS A 95 21.90 -4.34 3.60
N SER A 96 21.01 -5.33 3.61
CA SER A 96 21.31 -6.72 3.98
C SER A 96 21.08 -7.72 2.85
N CYS A 97 20.54 -7.28 1.72
CA CYS A 97 20.33 -8.11 0.54
C CYS A 97 21.69 -8.50 -0.06
N ARG A 98 21.98 -9.80 -0.03
CA ARG A 98 23.08 -10.43 -0.76
C ARG A 98 22.61 -10.91 -2.11
#